data_AF-A0A7H8ULJ8-F1
#
_entry.id   AF-A0A7H8ULJ8-F1
#
_cell.length_a   1.000
_cell.length_b   1.000
_cell.length_c   1.000
_cell.angle_alpha   90.00
_cell.angle_beta   90.00
_cell.angle_gamma   90.00
#
_symmetry.space_group_name_H-M   'P 1'
#
loop_
_entity.id
_entity.type
_entity.pdbx_description
1 polymer ?
#
loop_
_entity_poly.entity_id
_entity_poly.type
_entity_poly.pdbx_seq_one_letter_code
_entity_poly.pdbx_strand_id
1 'polypeptide(L)'
;MVKVFSDGAYRTNDESEGCTVTRLSTGQYLIEGCQGMNADAAWGGIDGGFDIPTDRNKQPLIWLDYEVNADGSVLVKTYHRTHPEAPAFARNEMKGINDGDPVDIPRDQFVSIRVEMSADSLFNQRMSKDPQL
;
A
#
# COMPACT_ATOMS: atom_id res chain seq x y z
N MET A 1 3.03 -8.91 4.11
CA MET A 1 3.27 -7.66 3.34
C MET A 1 2.73 -7.81 1.93
N VAL A 2 1.89 -6.87 1.50
CA VAL A 2 1.27 -6.83 0.18
C VAL A 2 1.87 -5.67 -0.63
N LYS A 3 2.38 -5.96 -1.82
CA LYS A 3 2.78 -4.94 -2.80
C LYS A 3 1.66 -4.72 -3.79
N VAL A 4 1.24 -3.49 -4.00
CA VAL A 4 0.14 -3.10 -4.90
C VAL A 4 0.67 -2.26 -6.05
N PHE A 5 0.29 -2.61 -7.28
CA PHE A 5 0.71 -1.94 -8.50
C PHE A 5 -0.44 -1.15 -9.14
N SER A 6 -0.11 -0.29 -10.10
CA SER A 6 -1.00 0.68 -10.75
C SER A 6 -2.36 0.13 -11.20
N ASP A 7 -2.35 -1.05 -11.82
CA ASP A 7 -3.52 -1.70 -12.41
C ASP A 7 -4.30 -2.61 -11.42
N GLY A 8 -3.86 -2.69 -10.17
CA GLY A 8 -4.39 -3.61 -9.17
C GLY A 8 -3.69 -4.96 -9.13
N ALA A 9 -2.70 -5.22 -10.00
CA ALA A 9 -1.82 -6.36 -9.80
C ALA A 9 -1.13 -6.24 -8.43
N TYR A 10 -0.79 -7.39 -7.84
CA TYR A 10 -0.21 -7.42 -6.51
C TYR A 10 0.74 -8.60 -6.30
N ARG A 11 1.54 -8.52 -5.23
CA ARG A 11 2.38 -9.62 -4.73
C ARG A 11 2.27 -9.71 -3.22
N THR A 12 2.17 -10.92 -2.70
CA THR A 12 2.20 -11.21 -1.26
C THR A 12 3.55 -11.81 -0.88
N ASN A 13 3.96 -11.65 0.38
CA ASN A 13 4.95 -12.55 0.99
C ASN A 13 4.24 -13.76 1.63
N ASP A 14 5.03 -14.67 2.22
CA ASP A 14 4.53 -15.90 2.84
C ASP A 14 3.49 -15.63 3.94
N GLU A 15 3.73 -14.62 4.79
CA GLU A 15 2.81 -14.24 5.88
C GLU A 15 1.46 -13.75 5.37
N SER A 16 1.45 -12.91 4.34
CA SER A 16 0.22 -12.38 3.74
C SER A 16 -0.34 -13.27 2.62
N GLU A 17 0.08 -14.53 2.53
CA GLU A 17 -0.54 -15.48 1.62
C GLU A 17 -2.04 -15.59 1.94
N GLY A 18 -2.87 -15.52 0.90
CA GLY A 18 -4.33 -15.46 1.02
C GLY A 18 -4.91 -14.05 0.93
N CYS A 19 -4.08 -13.00 0.99
CA CYS A 19 -4.54 -11.65 0.65
C CYS A 19 -4.81 -11.50 -0.84
N THR A 20 -5.82 -10.70 -1.18
CA THR A 20 -6.14 -10.30 -2.55
C THR A 20 -6.23 -8.79 -2.69
N VAL A 21 -6.04 -8.27 -3.91
CA VAL A 21 -6.18 -6.84 -4.19
C VAL A 21 -7.10 -6.62 -5.38
N THR A 22 -8.06 -5.71 -5.21
CA THR A 22 -8.99 -5.27 -6.25
C THR A 22 -8.84 -3.77 -6.47
N ARG A 23 -8.50 -3.35 -7.69
CA ARG A 23 -8.57 -1.92 -8.07
C ARG A 23 -10.02 -1.52 -8.32
N LEU A 24 -10.58 -0.70 -7.44
CA LEU A 24 -11.97 -0.27 -7.48
C LEU A 24 -12.20 0.88 -8.46
N SER A 25 -11.31 1.87 -8.43
CA SER A 25 -11.33 3.05 -9.29
C SER A 25 -9.93 3.69 -9.33
N THR A 26 -9.77 4.81 -10.04
CA THR A 26 -8.49 5.53 -10.09
C THR A 26 -8.01 5.86 -8.69
N GLY A 27 -6.82 5.35 -8.35
CA GLY A 27 -6.20 5.57 -7.05
C GLY A 27 -6.89 4.89 -5.88
N GLN A 28 -7.75 3.88 -6.10
CA GLN A 28 -8.41 3.14 -5.03
C GLN A 28 -8.20 1.64 -5.16
N TYR A 29 -7.61 1.04 -4.13
CA TYR A 29 -7.22 -0.37 -4.09
C TYR A 29 -7.72 -1.00 -2.79
N LEU A 30 -8.57 -2.02 -2.90
CA LEU A 30 -9.08 -2.76 -1.75
C LEU A 30 -8.25 -4.02 -1.53
N ILE A 31 -7.71 -4.17 -0.32
CA ILE A 31 -6.97 -5.36 0.13
C ILE A 31 -7.89 -6.18 1.03
N GLU A 32 -8.09 -7.44 0.68
CA GLU A 32 -8.95 -8.38 1.41
C GLU A 32 -8.13 -9.58 1.90
N GLY A 33 -8.67 -10.35 2.85
CA GLY A 33 -7.97 -11.51 3.43
C GLY A 33 -6.99 -11.17 4.56
N CYS A 34 -7.05 -9.94 5.07
CA CYS A 34 -6.31 -9.46 6.24
C CYS A 34 -7.25 -8.96 7.35
N GLN A 35 -6.71 -8.59 8.51
CA GLN A 35 -7.43 -8.08 9.69
C GLN A 35 -7.17 -6.57 9.94
N GLY A 36 -6.71 -5.86 8.93
CA GLY A 36 -6.38 -4.43 8.98
C GLY A 36 -4.89 -4.18 8.82
N MET A 37 -4.44 -3.03 9.33
CA MET A 37 -3.04 -2.65 9.34
C MET A 37 -2.26 -3.43 10.42
N ASN A 38 -1.04 -3.86 10.10
CA ASN A 38 -0.17 -4.45 11.11
C ASN A 38 0.20 -3.40 12.17
N ALA A 39 -0.04 -3.72 13.44
CA ALA A 39 0.06 -2.78 14.56
C ALA A 39 1.48 -2.67 15.17
N ASP A 40 2.49 -3.32 14.60
CA ASP A 40 3.86 -3.24 15.09
C ASP A 40 4.44 -1.83 14.83
N ALA A 41 4.58 -1.07 15.91
CA ALA A 41 5.11 0.29 15.89
C ALA A 41 6.55 0.39 15.34
N ALA A 42 7.30 -0.71 15.32
CA ALA A 42 8.65 -0.75 14.72
C ALA A 42 8.64 -0.55 13.20
N TRP A 43 7.47 -0.65 12.54
CA TRP A 43 7.38 -0.74 11.08
C TRP A 43 6.47 0.31 10.42
N GLY A 44 6.20 1.42 11.12
CA GLY A 44 5.37 2.51 10.58
C GLY A 44 4.86 3.52 11.62
N GLY A 45 5.23 3.36 12.89
CA GLY A 45 4.65 4.17 13.96
C GLY A 45 3.15 3.91 14.14
N ILE A 46 2.44 4.87 14.72
CA ILE A 46 1.00 4.76 15.02
C ILE A 46 0.11 4.69 13.78
N ASP A 47 0.62 5.12 12.61
CA ASP A 47 -0.15 5.28 11.37
C ASP A 47 -0.10 4.04 10.45
N GLY A 48 0.62 2.99 10.86
CA GLY A 48 0.73 1.73 10.13
C GLY A 48 1.90 1.66 9.14
N GLY A 49 2.26 0.44 8.71
CA GLY A 49 3.44 0.20 7.88
C GLY A 49 3.20 0.31 6.38
N PHE A 50 3.36 1.53 5.84
CA PHE A 50 3.36 1.81 4.40
C PHE A 50 4.74 2.24 3.90
N ASP A 51 5.06 1.86 2.68
CA ASP A 51 6.14 2.46 1.89
C ASP A 51 5.57 2.94 0.55
N ILE A 52 5.82 4.19 0.20
CA ILE A 52 5.27 4.87 -0.98
C ILE A 52 6.36 5.17 -2.01
N PRO A 53 6.02 5.16 -3.30
CA PRO A 53 6.99 5.44 -4.37
C PRO A 53 7.62 6.83 -4.25
N THR A 54 8.94 6.90 -4.46
CA THR A 54 9.71 8.14 -4.47
C THR A 54 10.44 8.33 -5.80
N ASP A 55 10.73 9.59 -6.14
CA ASP A 55 11.56 9.93 -7.30
C ASP A 55 13.07 9.75 -7.00
N ARG A 56 13.92 10.02 -7.99
CA ARG A 56 15.39 9.97 -7.86
C ARG A 56 15.97 10.91 -6.79
N ASN A 57 15.21 11.91 -6.35
CA ASN A 57 15.57 12.89 -5.33
C ASN A 57 14.94 12.56 -3.96
N LYS A 58 14.36 11.36 -3.81
CA LYS A 58 13.62 10.91 -2.61
C LYS A 58 12.37 11.74 -2.30
N GLN A 59 11.80 12.39 -3.31
CA GLN A 59 10.53 13.09 -3.18
C GLN A 59 9.38 12.09 -3.39
N PRO A 60 8.40 12.01 -2.49
CA PRO A 60 7.28 11.10 -2.66
C PRO A 60 6.41 11.50 -3.85
N LEU A 61 6.02 10.51 -4.65
CA LEU A 61 5.29 10.74 -5.91
C LEU A 61 3.77 10.81 -5.73
N ILE A 62 3.27 10.31 -4.60
CA ILE A 62 1.86 10.26 -4.25
C ILE A 62 1.66 10.67 -2.79
N TRP A 63 0.45 11.14 -2.48
CA TRP A 63 -0.12 11.05 -1.14
C TRP A 63 -0.80 9.70 -0.98
N LEU A 64 -0.82 9.20 0.25
CA LEU A 64 -1.52 7.97 0.61
C LEU A 64 -2.46 8.26 1.77
N ASP A 65 -3.68 7.77 1.65
CA ASP A 65 -4.68 7.69 2.71
C ASP A 65 -5.22 6.26 2.75
N TYR A 66 -5.85 5.87 3.86
CA TYR A 66 -6.43 4.54 3.97
C TYR A 66 -7.62 4.48 4.93
N GLU A 67 -8.47 3.48 4.72
CA GLU A 67 -9.55 3.12 5.63
C GLU A 67 -9.46 1.63 5.94
N VAL A 68 -9.67 1.27 7.20
CA VAL A 68 -9.84 -0.13 7.61
C VAL A 68 -11.33 -0.38 7.80
N ASN A 69 -11.88 -1.29 7.00
CA ASN A 69 -13.27 -1.69 7.07
C ASN A 69 -13.54 -2.58 8.29
N ALA A 70 -14.81 -2.71 8.66
CA ALA A 70 -15.22 -3.51 9.82
C ALA A 70 -14.87 -5.00 9.70
N ASP A 71 -14.70 -5.51 8.49
CA ASP A 71 -14.28 -6.88 8.20
C ASP A 71 -12.75 -7.07 8.18
N GLY A 72 -11.99 -6.00 8.42
CA GLY A 72 -10.53 -5.99 8.39
C GLY A 72 -9.92 -5.70 7.02
N SER A 73 -10.71 -5.60 5.95
CA SER A 73 -10.18 -5.18 4.64
C SER A 73 -9.65 -3.75 4.69
N VAL A 74 -8.61 -3.47 3.90
CA VAL A 74 -7.94 -2.16 3.88
C VAL A 74 -8.16 -1.51 2.53
N LEU A 75 -8.84 -0.37 2.51
CA LEU A 75 -8.98 0.47 1.33
C LEU A 75 -7.84 1.48 1.28
N VAL A 76 -6.92 1.31 0.34
CA VAL A 76 -5.81 2.24 0.08
C VAL A 76 -6.24 3.26 -0.97
N LYS A 77 -5.98 4.54 -0.70
CA LYS A 77 -6.30 5.68 -1.58
C LYS A 77 -5.03 6.45 -1.91
N THR A 78 -4.81 6.75 -3.19
CA THR A 78 -3.61 7.44 -3.67
C THR A 78 -3.97 8.71 -4.44
N TYR A 79 -3.21 9.77 -4.19
CA TYR A 79 -3.44 11.09 -4.78
C TYR A 79 -2.14 11.69 -5.32
N HIS A 80 -2.26 12.58 -6.31
CA HIS A 80 -1.12 13.21 -6.93
C HIS A 80 -0.39 14.10 -5.92
N ARG A 81 0.93 13.98 -5.84
CA ARG A 81 1.76 14.82 -4.99
C ARG A 81 2.73 15.66 -5.80
N THR A 82 2.55 16.97 -5.78
CA THR A 82 3.45 17.94 -6.40
C THR A 82 4.46 18.49 -5.38
N HIS A 83 5.57 19.02 -5.88
CA HIS A 83 6.62 19.66 -5.09
C HIS A 83 6.92 21.06 -5.63
N PRO A 84 6.09 22.08 -5.34
CA PRO A 84 6.19 23.41 -5.99
C PRO A 84 7.52 24.12 -5.71
N GLU A 85 8.12 23.86 -4.56
CA GLU A 85 9.43 24.40 -4.15
C GLU A 85 10.62 23.73 -4.86
N ALA A 86 10.40 22.61 -5.55
CA ALA A 86 11.44 21.95 -6.34
C ALA A 86 11.68 22.69 -7.68
N PRO A 87 12.86 22.53 -8.30
CA PRO A 87 13.08 22.95 -9.68
C PRO A 87 12.04 22.35 -10.63
N ALA A 88 11.65 23.07 -11.69
CA ALA A 88 10.55 22.68 -12.58
C ALA A 88 10.60 21.21 -13.06
N PHE A 89 11.80 20.67 -13.33
CA PHE A 89 11.98 19.28 -13.78
C PHE A 89 11.75 18.21 -12.69
N ALA A 90 11.59 18.61 -11.43
CA ALA A 90 11.51 17.75 -10.25
C ALA A 90 10.23 17.98 -9.42
N ARG A 91 9.28 18.79 -9.93
CA ARG A 91 8.03 19.12 -9.24
C ARG A 91 6.98 18.03 -9.26
N ASN A 92 7.20 16.97 -10.05
CA ASN A 92 6.22 15.93 -10.32
C ASN A 92 4.89 16.52 -10.82
N GLU A 93 4.91 17.45 -11.77
CA GLU A 93 3.67 18.03 -12.34
C GLU A 93 3.09 17.13 -13.44
N MET A 94 1.78 16.88 -13.39
CA MET A 94 1.04 16.18 -14.44
C MET A 94 0.01 17.10 -15.12
N LYS A 95 -0.07 17.04 -16.45
CA LYS A 95 -0.99 17.90 -17.21
C LYS A 95 -2.44 17.56 -16.85
N GLY A 96 -3.16 18.54 -16.31
CA GLY A 96 -4.59 18.41 -15.99
C GLY A 96 -4.89 17.66 -14.70
N ILE A 97 -3.88 17.45 -13.84
CA ILE A 97 -4.01 16.81 -12.53
C ILE A 97 -3.36 17.72 -11.51
N ASN A 98 -4.12 18.12 -10.49
CA ASN A 98 -3.66 18.98 -9.40
C ASN A 98 -3.09 18.16 -8.24
N ASP A 99 -2.36 18.81 -7.36
CA ASP A 99 -2.01 18.21 -6.06
C ASP A 99 -3.27 17.79 -5.30
N GLY A 100 -3.27 16.56 -4.78
CA GLY A 100 -4.42 15.97 -4.10
C GLY A 100 -5.50 15.36 -5.00
N ASP A 101 -5.40 15.46 -6.32
CA ASP A 101 -6.34 14.76 -7.22
C ASP A 101 -6.08 13.23 -7.20
N PRO A 102 -7.12 12.37 -7.26
CA PRO A 102 -6.94 10.91 -7.29
C PRO A 102 -6.11 10.46 -8.50
N VAL A 103 -5.09 9.65 -8.25
CA VAL A 103 -4.25 9.06 -9.30
C VAL A 103 -3.85 7.64 -8.91
N ASP A 104 -3.68 6.79 -9.90
CA ASP A 104 -3.12 5.46 -9.67
C ASP A 104 -1.64 5.54 -9.25
N ILE A 105 -1.18 4.46 -8.62
CA ILE A 105 0.24 4.24 -8.33
C ILE A 105 1.04 4.37 -9.65
N PRO A 106 2.22 5.02 -9.67
CA PRO A 106 3.06 5.12 -10.87
C PRO A 106 3.34 3.74 -11.48
N ARG A 107 3.21 3.62 -12.81
CA ARG A 107 3.15 2.34 -13.56
C ARG A 107 4.28 1.35 -13.24
N ASP A 108 5.50 1.83 -13.01
CA ASP A 108 6.68 1.00 -12.77
C ASP A 108 7.05 0.89 -11.29
N GLN A 109 6.17 1.31 -10.39
CA GLN A 109 6.38 1.30 -8.95
C GLN A 109 5.22 0.60 -8.23
N PHE A 110 5.35 0.47 -6.91
CA PHE A 110 4.34 -0.14 -6.05
C PHE A 110 4.23 0.63 -4.74
N VAL A 111 3.08 0.48 -4.09
CA VAL A 111 2.94 0.76 -2.66
C VAL A 111 3.13 -0.55 -1.90
N SER A 112 3.88 -0.53 -0.81
CA SER A 112 4.04 -1.68 0.07
C SER A 112 3.22 -1.48 1.33
N ILE A 113 2.35 -2.44 1.65
CA ILE A 113 1.44 -2.38 2.79
C ILE A 113 1.70 -3.57 3.71
N ARG A 114 1.94 -3.30 4.99
CA ARG A 114 1.98 -4.32 6.03
C ARG A 114 0.60 -4.46 6.65
N VAL A 115 0.00 -5.61 6.40
CA VAL A 115 -1.32 -5.97 6.88
C VAL A 115 -1.22 -6.97 8.03
N GLU A 116 -2.16 -6.91 8.95
CA GLU A 116 -2.31 -7.89 10.02
C GLU A 116 -2.98 -9.14 9.47
N MET A 117 -2.46 -10.32 9.82
CA MET A 117 -2.99 -11.59 9.35
C MET A 117 -3.61 -12.35 10.49
N SER A 118 -4.73 -13.02 10.24
CA SER A 118 -5.42 -13.79 11.27
C SER A 118 -4.55 -14.93 11.81
N ALA A 119 -4.78 -15.32 13.06
CA ALA A 119 -4.09 -16.44 13.69
C ALA A 119 -4.32 -17.78 12.96
N ASP A 120 -5.40 -17.89 12.19
CA ASP A 120 -5.72 -19.01 11.31
C ASP A 120 -5.34 -18.77 9.84
N SER A 121 -4.51 -17.77 9.53
CA SER A 121 -3.97 -17.58 8.19
C SER A 121 -3.17 -18.80 7.72
N LEU A 122 -3.03 -18.97 6.40
CA LEU A 122 -2.31 -20.10 5.80
C LEU A 122 -0.89 -20.23 6.36
N PHE A 123 -0.21 -19.10 6.57
CA PHE A 123 1.11 -19.05 7.19
C PHE A 123 1.09 -19.51 8.65
N ASN A 124 0.24 -18.91 9.49
CA ASN A 124 0.19 -19.22 10.92
C ASN A 124 -0.25 -20.68 11.18
N GLN A 125 -1.09 -21.25 10.31
CA GLN A 125 -1.43 -22.68 10.35
C GLN A 125 -0.26 -23.59 10.01
N ARG A 126 0.65 -23.19 9.11
CA ARG A 126 1.86 -23.95 8.80
C ARG A 126 2.86 -23.88 9.96
N MET A 127 3.11 -22.69 10.48
CA MET A 127 4.03 -22.47 11.62
C MET A 127 3.58 -23.19 12.90
N SER A 128 2.27 -23.28 13.15
CA SER A 128 1.75 -24.03 14.30
C SER A 128 1.84 -25.55 14.16
N LYS A 129 1.86 -26.06 12.92
CA LYS A 129 1.99 -27.51 12.64
C LYS A 129 3.45 -27.96 12.57
N ASP A 130 4.36 -27.08 12.20
CA ASP A 130 5.81 -27.35 12.19
C ASP A 130 6.60 -26.10 12.62
N PRO A 131 6.93 -25.97 13.91
CA PRO A 131 7.61 -24.79 14.47
C PRO A 131 9.07 -24.62 14.04
N GLN A 132 9.63 -25.52 13.21
CA GLN A 132 11.05 -25.50 12.80
C GLN A 132 11.28 -24.98 11.37
N LEU A 133 10.23 -24.53 10.68
CA LEU A 133 10.32 -23.76 9.42
C LEU A 133 10.56 -22.28 9.68
#